data_AF-A0A318T3S8-F1
#
_entry.id   AF-A0A318T3S8-F1
#
_cell.length_a   1.000
_cell.length_b   1.000
_cell.length_c   1.000
_cell.angle_alpha   90.00
_cell.angle_beta   90.00
_cell.angle_gamma   90.00
#
_symmetry.space_group_name_H-M   'P 1'
#
loop_
_entity.id
_entity.type
_entity.pdbx_description
1 polymer ?
#
loop_
_entity_poly.entity_id
_entity_poly.type
_entity_poly.pdbx_seq_one_letter_code
_entity_poly.pdbx_strand_id
1 'polypeptide(L)' 'MTNRITHLFTDHPASVDESYFEHMAFAASFSAKLFAAACAAIIHAFLPFLFETTASRIVRELYERTHNRGTANAGLRQTN' A
#
# COMPACT_ATOMS: atom_id res chain seq x y z
N MET A 1 -24.65 -23.33 13.53
CA MET A 1 -23.45 -22.61 14.03
C MET A 1 -22.98 -21.70 12.91
N THR A 2 -23.49 -20.48 12.89
CA THR A 2 -23.40 -19.59 11.72
C THR A 2 -22.15 -18.73 11.79
N ASN A 3 -21.18 -19.06 10.94
CA ASN A 3 -20.48 -18.15 10.04
C ASN A 3 -20.07 -16.77 10.62
N ARG A 4 -19.19 -16.76 11.64
CA ARG A 4 -18.55 -15.52 12.12
C ARG A 4 -17.55 -14.92 11.11
N ILE A 5 -17.14 -15.69 10.10
CA ILE A 5 -16.18 -15.24 9.09
C ILE A 5 -16.86 -14.32 8.08
N THR A 6 -18.13 -14.56 7.71
CA THR A 6 -18.84 -13.66 6.77
C THR A 6 -19.00 -12.27 7.33
N HIS A 7 -19.21 -12.09 8.63
CA HIS A 7 -19.40 -10.78 9.26
C HIS A 7 -18.16 -9.87 9.21
N LEU A 8 -16.95 -10.43 9.00
CA LEU A 8 -15.75 -9.61 8.74
C LEU A 8 -15.65 -9.16 7.27
N PHE A 9 -16.39 -9.81 6.38
CA PHE A 9 -16.39 -9.54 4.94
C PHE A 9 -17.69 -8.90 4.42
N THR A 10 -18.81 -8.94 5.16
CA THR A 10 -20.13 -8.48 4.70
C THR A 10 -20.75 -7.36 5.52
N ASP A 11 -20.09 -6.85 6.57
CA ASP A 11 -20.58 -5.73 7.39
C ASP A 11 -19.92 -4.38 7.07
N HIS A 12 -19.28 -4.29 5.90
CA HIS A 12 -18.80 -3.05 5.32
C HIS A 12 -19.69 -2.41 4.22
N PRO A 13 -20.97 -2.79 3.96
CA PRO A 13 -21.76 -2.10 2.94
C PRO A 13 -22.49 -0.92 3.58
N ALA A 14 -21.83 0.25 3.68
CA ALA A 14 -22.43 1.60 3.61
C ALA A 14 -21.56 2.68 4.29
N SER A 15 -20.31 2.91 3.86
CA SER A 15 -19.63 4.11 4.36
C SER A 15 -18.67 4.84 3.43
N VAL A 16 -18.49 4.44 2.17
CA VAL A 16 -17.67 5.25 1.26
C VAL A 16 -17.95 4.91 -0.21
N ASP A 17 -18.50 5.87 -0.94
CA ASP A 17 -18.57 5.92 -2.41
C ASP A 17 -17.17 6.06 -3.05
N GLU A 18 -16.25 5.15 -2.73
CA GLU A 18 -15.02 4.89 -3.50
C GLU A 18 -14.92 3.39 -3.71
N SER A 19 -14.55 2.92 -4.90
CA SER A 19 -14.67 1.49 -5.18
C SER A 19 -13.69 0.71 -4.29
N TYR A 20 -14.19 -0.30 -3.58
CA TYR A 20 -13.35 -1.32 -2.91
C TYR A 20 -12.24 -1.82 -3.86
N PHE A 21 -12.54 -1.85 -5.16
CA PHE A 21 -11.61 -2.16 -6.23
C PHE A 21 -10.46 -1.15 -6.40
N GLU A 22 -10.65 0.15 -6.22
CA GLU A 22 -9.57 1.15 -6.27
C GLU A 22 -8.63 1.02 -5.07
N HIS A 23 -9.18 0.82 -3.87
CA HIS A 23 -8.39 0.55 -2.67
C HIS A 23 -7.63 -0.77 -2.79
N MET A 24 -8.29 -1.83 -3.26
CA MET A 24 -7.68 -3.12 -3.50
C MET A 24 -6.60 -3.05 -4.59
N ALA A 25 -6.86 -2.38 -5.72
CA ALA A 25 -5.90 -2.23 -6.81
C ALA A 25 -4.67 -1.41 -6.37
N PHE A 26 -4.88 -0.34 -5.59
CA PHE A 26 -3.78 0.42 -5.01
C PHE A 26 -2.96 -0.43 -4.04
N ALA A 27 -3.61 -1.12 -3.09
CA ALA A 27 -2.92 -1.97 -2.12
C ALA A 27 -2.16 -3.14 -2.79
N ALA A 28 -2.75 -3.74 -3.84
CA ALA A 28 -2.11 -4.76 -4.65
C ALA A 28 -0.90 -4.22 -5.41
N SER A 29 -1.01 -3.04 -6.04
CA SER A 29 0.12 -2.38 -6.73
C SER A 29 1.24 -1.98 -5.77
N PHE A 30 0.88 -1.46 -4.59
CA PHE A 30 1.80 -1.07 -3.54
C PHE A 30 2.58 -2.29 -3.01
N SER A 31 1.87 -3.36 -2.66
CA SER A 31 2.48 -4.60 -2.16
C SER A 31 3.38 -5.27 -3.19
N ALA A 32 2.99 -5.30 -4.47
CA ALA A 32 3.82 -5.84 -5.54
C ALA A 32 5.15 -5.09 -5.68
N LYS A 33 5.14 -3.75 -5.60
CA LYS A 33 6.35 -2.93 -5.63
C LYS A 33 7.23 -3.15 -4.40
N LEU A 34 6.64 -3.25 -3.21
CA LEU A 34 7.38 -3.51 -1.98
C LEU A 34 8.05 -4.89 -2.03
N PHE A 35 7.35 -5.89 -2.56
CA PHE A 35 7.89 -7.23 -2.76
C PHE A 35 9.07 -7.23 -3.75
N ALA A 36 8.95 -6.48 -4.85
CA ALA A 36 10.07 -6.31 -5.79
C ALA A 36 11.29 -5.64 -5.13
N ALA A 37 11.09 -4.64 -4.27
CA ALA A 37 12.18 -4.02 -3.50
C ALA A 37 12.85 -5.03 -2.55
N ALA A 38 12.06 -5.87 -1.87
CA ALA A 38 12.57 -6.92 -0.99
C ALA A 38 13.40 -7.95 -1.77
N CYS A 39 12.91 -8.43 -2.93
CA CYS A 39 13.67 -9.33 -3.80
C CYS A 39 15.00 -8.68 -4.27
N ALA A 40 14.96 -7.41 -4.67
CA ALA A 40 16.17 -6.68 -5.07
C ALA A 40 17.18 -6.57 -3.91
N ALA A 41 16.71 -6.30 -2.69
CA ALA A 41 17.56 -6.25 -1.50
C ALA A 41 18.16 -7.61 -1.13
N ILE A 42 17.39 -8.70 -1.27
CA ILE A 42 17.88 -10.06 -1.07
C ILE A 42 18.99 -10.39 -2.08
N ILE A 43 18.76 -10.12 -3.36
CA ILE A 43 19.78 -10.35 -4.39
C ILE A 43 21.02 -9.50 -4.10
N HIS A 44 20.85 -8.24 -3.72
CA HIS A 44 21.95 -7.35 -3.35
C HIS A 44 22.74 -7.87 -2.14
N ALA A 45 22.08 -8.48 -1.16
CA ALA A 45 22.76 -9.08 -0.01
C ALA A 45 23.71 -10.22 -0.39
N PHE A 46 23.39 -10.97 -1.45
CA PHE A 46 24.27 -12.01 -2.00
C PHE A 46 25.26 -11.49 -3.05
N LEU A 47 24.85 -10.50 -3.85
CA LEU A 47 25.63 -9.88 -4.92
C LEU A 47 25.65 -8.35 -4.70
N PRO A 48 26.57 -7.82 -3.88
CA PRO A 48 26.56 -6.42 -3.45
C PRO A 48 26.79 -5.40 -4.58
N PHE A 49 27.17 -5.84 -5.77
CA PHE A 49 27.31 -4.98 -6.96
C PHE A 49 26.02 -4.89 -7.80
N LEU A 50 25.01 -5.71 -7.51
CA LEU A 50 23.74 -5.72 -8.23
C LEU A 50 22.66 -5.01 -7.42
N PHE A 51 21.84 -4.17 -8.06
CA PHE A 51 20.72 -3.45 -7.42
C PHE A 51 21.07 -2.43 -6.32
N GLU A 52 22.31 -1.91 -6.27
CA GLU A 52 22.81 -0.96 -5.25
C GLU A 52 21.82 0.17 -4.88
N THR A 53 21.17 0.78 -5.89
CA THR A 53 20.21 1.88 -5.68
C THR A 53 18.76 1.47 -5.90
N THR A 54 18.50 0.24 -6.36
CA THR A 54 17.17 -0.17 -6.82
C THR A 54 16.20 -0.36 -5.67
N ALA A 55 16.60 -1.09 -4.62
CA ALA A 55 15.77 -1.29 -3.44
C ALA A 55 15.42 0.05 -2.77
N SER A 56 16.44 0.87 -2.52
CA SER A 56 16.27 2.20 -1.89
C SER A 56 15.39 3.14 -2.72
N ARG A 57 15.51 3.13 -4.05
CA ARG A 57 14.67 3.94 -4.94
C ARG A 57 13.20 3.53 -4.88
N ILE A 58 12.91 2.22 -4.91
CA ILE A 58 11.53 1.72 -4.84
C ILE A 58 10.91 2.06 -3.48
N VAL A 59 11.64 1.90 -2.38
CA VAL A 59 11.16 2.26 -1.05
C VAL A 59 10.89 3.75 -0.94
N ARG A 60 11.76 4.62 -1.48
CA ARG A 60 11.53 6.06 -1.52
C ARG A 60 10.27 6.41 -2.31
N GLU A 61 10.08 5.82 -3.48
CA GLU A 61 8.89 6.03 -4.31
C GLU A 61 7.61 5.59 -3.58
N LEU A 62 7.65 4.44 -2.88
CA LEU A 62 6.54 3.98 -2.04
C LEU A 62 6.27 4.92 -0.87
N TYR A 63 7.32 5.42 -0.22
CA TYR A 63 7.23 6.38 0.87
C TYR A 63 6.54 7.68 0.39
N GLU A 64 6.99 8.27 -0.73
CA GLU A 64 6.38 9.47 -1.31
C GLU A 64 4.89 9.26 -1.66
N ARG A 65 4.56 8.12 -2.27
CA ARG A 65 3.17 7.75 -2.62
C ARG A 65 2.26 7.61 -1.40
N THR A 66 2.80 7.14 -0.27
CA THR A 66 2.02 6.93 0.96
C THR A 66 1.94 8.20 1.79
N HIS A 67 3.04 8.95 1.87
CA HIS A 67 3.14 10.20 2.60
C HIS A 67 2.18 11.27 2.07
N ASN A 68 2.02 11.35 0.74
CA ASN A 68 1.10 12.29 0.10
C ASN A 68 -0.39 11.87 0.21
N ARG A 69 -0.68 10.64 0.60
CA ARG A 69 -2.06 10.12 0.72
C ARG A 69 -2.67 10.43 2.09
N GLY A 70 -1.87 10.47 3.16
CA GLY A 70 -2.35 10.79 4.52
C GLY A 70 -2.68 12.27 4.74
N THR A 71 -2.06 13.16 3.97
CA THR A 71 -2.26 14.63 4.05
C THR A 71 -3.46 15.13 3.24
N ALA A 72 -3.90 14.40 2.21
CA ALA A 72 -5.07 14.78 1.41
C ALA A 72 -6.40 14.79 2.22
N ASN A 73 -6.53 13.93 3.23
CA ASN A 73 -7.71 13.87 4.11
C ASN A 73 -7.67 14.85 5.30
N ALA A 74 -6.52 15.49 5.56
CA ALA A 74 -6.38 16.47 6.64
C ALA A 74 -6.85 17.88 6.22
N GLY A 75 -6.89 18.18 4.91
CA GLY A 75 -7.27 19.49 4.38
C GLY A 75 -8.78 19.78 4.37
N LEU A 76 -9.64 18.79 4.61
CA LEU A 76 -11.11 18.95 4.58
C LEU A 76 -11.75 19.09 5.98
N ARG A 77 -10.94 19.09 7.06
CA ARG A 77 -11.42 19.11 8.45
C ARG A 77 -11.19 20.43 9.21
N GLN A 78 -10.79 21.51 8.53
CA GLN A 78 -10.46 22.78 9.19
C GLN A 78 -11.09 24.00 8.50
N THR A 79 -12.42 24.00 8.32
CA THR A 79 -13.20 25.23 8.16
C THR A 79 -14.59 25.03 8.77
N ASN A 80 -14.71 25.26 10.08
CA ASN A 80 -15.94 25.71 10.74
C ASN A 80 -15.56 26.36 12.07
#